data_AF-A0A5D0R2M2-F1
#
_entry.id   AF-A0A5D0R2M2-F1
#
_cell.length_a   1.000
_cell.length_b   1.000
_cell.length_c   1.000
_cell.angle_alpha   90.00
_cell.angle_beta   90.00
_cell.angle_gamma   90.00
#
_symmetry.space_group_name_H-M   'P 1'
#
loop_
_entity.id
_entity.type
_entity.pdbx_description
1 polymer ?
#
loop_
_entity_poly.entity_id
_entity_poly.type
_entity_poly.pdbx_seq_one_letter_code
_entity_poly.pdbx_strand_id
1 'polypeptide(L)'
;MKAKPIDINDAIAYAKKWQGENKNHAKAFLIPANDLIACLTEMEVLVDNGAGTYTVKNVDDSGVRAYMAIKRPDGDLPTPQTEKLLIVGTKADCKGIHRDIVEGEKPSSCPGKDVDKMVATLTGSGVFDFTDPCPNYCDTDSPLNNL
;
A
#
# COMPACT_ATOMS: atom_id res chain seq x y z
N MET A 1 3.11 -15.26 -6.10
CA MET A 1 2.53 -14.68 -7.34
C MET A 1 3.62 -14.20 -8.31
N LYS A 2 3.45 -14.30 -9.63
CA LYS A 2 4.40 -13.71 -10.61
C LYS A 2 4.14 -12.21 -10.78
N ALA A 3 5.20 -11.41 -10.92
CA ALA A 3 5.08 -9.99 -11.29
C ALA A 3 4.35 -9.87 -12.64
N LYS A 4 3.40 -8.93 -12.71
CA LYS A 4 2.59 -8.65 -13.90
C LYS A 4 2.81 -7.19 -14.31
N PRO A 5 3.95 -6.86 -14.95
CA PRO A 5 4.17 -5.51 -15.45
C PRO A 5 3.11 -5.16 -16.49
N ILE A 6 2.73 -3.89 -16.55
CA ILE A 6 1.84 -3.31 -17.57
C ILE A 6 2.70 -2.65 -18.66
N ASP A 7 2.18 -2.63 -19.90
CA ASP A 7 2.80 -1.84 -20.97
C ASP A 7 2.81 -0.35 -20.63
N ILE A 8 3.88 0.36 -21.00
CA ILE A 8 4.02 1.78 -20.67
C ILE A 8 2.97 2.65 -21.36
N ASN A 9 2.52 2.32 -22.57
CA ASN A 9 1.49 3.10 -23.27
C ASN A 9 0.12 2.91 -22.61
N ASP A 10 -0.18 1.69 -22.15
CA ASP A 10 -1.39 1.43 -21.36
C ASP A 10 -1.35 2.19 -20.04
N ALA A 11 -0.21 2.19 -19.34
CA ALA A 11 -0.04 2.96 -18.11
C ALA A 11 -0.25 4.47 -18.32
N ILE A 12 0.32 5.04 -19.38
CA ILE A 12 0.13 6.45 -19.77
C ILE A 12 -1.35 6.72 -20.08
N ALA A 13 -1.99 5.86 -20.88
CA ALA A 13 -3.40 6.01 -21.25
C ALA A 13 -4.33 5.97 -20.02
N TYR A 14 -4.09 5.06 -19.09
CA TYR A 14 -4.86 4.93 -17.86
C TYR A 14 -4.65 6.12 -16.92
N ALA A 15 -3.41 6.57 -16.75
CA ALA A 15 -3.08 7.75 -15.95
C ALA A 15 -3.75 9.02 -16.54
N LYS A 16 -3.64 9.24 -17.85
CA LYS A 16 -4.27 10.37 -18.54
C LYS A 16 -5.78 10.37 -18.38
N LYS A 17 -6.42 9.19 -18.49
CA LYS A 17 -7.86 9.05 -18.30
C LYS A 17 -8.28 9.42 -16.88
N TRP A 18 -7.60 8.87 -15.87
CA TRP A 18 -7.86 9.22 -14.46
C TRP A 18 -7.73 10.73 -14.23
N GLN A 19 -6.62 11.32 -14.65
CA GLN A 19 -6.32 12.75 -14.46
C GLN A 19 -7.31 13.67 -15.19
N GLY A 20 -7.82 13.25 -16.35
CA GLY A 20 -8.84 13.99 -17.10
C GLY A 20 -10.23 13.95 -16.46
N GLU A 21 -10.63 12.79 -15.91
CA GLU A 21 -11.94 12.56 -15.28
C GLU A 21 -11.98 13.04 -13.82
N ASN A 22 -10.83 13.07 -13.13
CA ASN A 22 -10.71 13.31 -11.69
C ASN A 22 -9.83 14.53 -11.37
N LYS A 23 -10.13 15.67 -12.00
CA LYS A 23 -9.32 16.89 -11.94
C LYS A 23 -9.10 17.45 -10.53
N ASN A 24 -10.01 17.16 -9.60
CA ASN A 24 -9.98 17.63 -8.22
C ASN A 24 -9.51 16.55 -7.22
N HIS A 25 -8.94 15.45 -7.71
CA HIS A 25 -8.40 14.36 -6.91
C HIS A 25 -6.88 14.25 -7.08
N ALA A 26 -6.23 13.53 -6.17
CA ALA A 26 -4.82 13.21 -6.24
C ALA A 26 -4.51 12.42 -7.52
N LYS A 27 -3.40 12.80 -8.15
CA LYS A 27 -2.94 12.19 -9.41
C LYS A 27 -2.02 11.00 -9.17
N ALA A 28 -1.29 11.04 -8.06
CA ALA A 28 -0.36 10.01 -7.61
C ALA A 28 -0.10 10.18 -6.11
N PHE A 29 0.50 9.17 -5.50
CA PHE A 29 0.98 9.20 -4.13
C PHE A 29 2.44 8.77 -4.11
N LEU A 30 3.29 9.54 -3.42
CA LEU A 30 4.65 9.10 -3.15
C LEU A 30 4.62 8.10 -2.00
N ILE A 31 5.14 6.90 -2.25
CA ILE A 31 5.28 5.83 -1.26
C ILE A 31 6.77 5.78 -0.85
N PRO A 32 7.17 6.35 0.30
CA PRO A 32 8.49 6.16 0.86
C PRO A 32 8.96 4.70 0.86
N ALA A 33 10.18 4.46 0.41
CA ALA A 33 10.74 3.11 0.35
C ALA A 33 10.84 2.45 1.74
N ASN A 34 11.13 3.24 2.78
CA ASN A 34 11.24 2.73 4.15
C ASN A 34 9.93 2.14 4.66
N ASP A 35 8.77 2.78 4.42
CA ASP A 35 7.53 2.21 4.93
C ASP A 35 7.04 1.04 4.06
N LEU A 36 7.42 0.98 2.77
CA LEU A 36 7.23 -0.24 1.97
C LEU A 36 8.07 -1.40 2.52
N ILE A 37 9.33 -1.15 2.89
CA ILE A 37 10.19 -2.15 3.54
C ILE A 37 9.59 -2.57 4.89
N ALA A 38 9.09 -1.64 5.69
CA ALA A 38 8.45 -1.93 6.97
C ALA A 38 7.21 -2.82 6.77
N CYS A 39 6.34 -2.48 5.83
CA CYS A 39 5.17 -3.29 5.47
C CYS A 39 5.54 -4.71 5.03
N LEU A 40 6.57 -4.86 4.18
CA LEU A 40 7.08 -6.17 3.76
C LEU A 40 7.73 -6.95 4.92
N THR A 41 8.30 -6.25 5.90
CA THR A 41 8.91 -6.85 7.10
C THR A 41 7.85 -7.35 8.07
N GLU A 42 6.77 -6.60 8.28
CA GLU A 42 5.60 -7.04 9.07
C GLU A 42 4.95 -8.31 8.50
N MET A 43 4.98 -8.46 7.17
CA MET A 43 4.53 -9.67 6.48
C MET A 43 5.49 -10.86 6.59
N GLU A 44 6.66 -10.70 7.23
CA GLU A 44 7.78 -11.64 7.18
C GLU A 44 8.20 -12.00 5.74
N VAL A 45 7.92 -11.12 4.79
CA VAL A 45 8.38 -11.26 3.40
C VAL A 45 9.83 -10.86 3.31
N LEU A 46 10.19 -9.75 3.96
CA LEU A 46 11.57 -9.34 4.17
C LEU A 46 11.96 -9.66 5.61
N VAL A 47 12.99 -10.48 5.78
CA VAL A 47 13.57 -10.78 7.09
C VAL A 47 14.95 -10.15 7.14
N ASP A 48 15.13 -9.15 7.99
CA ASP A 48 16.42 -8.49 8.21
C ASP A 48 17.41 -9.48 8.83
N ASN A 49 18.55 -9.68 8.17
CA ASN A 49 19.64 -10.52 8.68
C ASN A 49 20.77 -9.69 9.33
N GLY A 50 20.58 -8.38 9.44
CA GLY A 50 21.60 -7.41 9.84
C GLY A 50 22.37 -6.84 8.64
N ALA A 51 23.11 -5.75 8.90
CA ALA A 51 23.99 -5.07 7.94
C ALA A 51 23.29 -4.61 6.63
N GLY A 52 21.98 -4.34 6.68
CA GLY A 52 21.21 -3.90 5.51
C GLY A 52 20.90 -5.00 4.51
N THR A 53 20.98 -6.27 4.91
CA THR A 53 20.66 -7.41 4.07
C THR A 53 19.35 -8.06 4.48
N TYR A 54 18.53 -8.43 3.50
CA TYR A 54 17.24 -9.06 3.72
C TYR A 54 17.18 -10.42 3.04
N THR A 55 16.60 -11.40 3.73
CA THR A 55 16.16 -12.66 3.12
C THR A 55 14.71 -12.52 2.69
N VAL A 56 14.39 -12.93 1.46
CA VAL A 56 13.01 -12.94 0.97
C VAL A 56 12.36 -14.29 1.28
N LYS A 57 11.21 -14.29 1.96
CA LYS A 57 10.41 -15.48 2.30
C LYS A 57 8.91 -15.23 2.09
N ASN A 58 8.09 -16.27 2.22
CA ASN A 58 6.62 -16.14 2.36
C ASN A 58 5.90 -15.32 1.25
N VAL A 59 6.45 -15.25 0.03
CA VAL A 59 5.96 -14.34 -1.02
C VAL A 59 4.61 -14.77 -1.59
N ASP A 60 4.36 -16.08 -1.72
CA ASP A 60 3.24 -16.56 -2.55
C ASP A 60 1.85 -16.24 -1.98
N ASP A 61 1.74 -16.20 -0.65
CA ASP A 61 0.50 -15.92 0.08
C ASP A 61 0.48 -14.51 0.68
N SER A 62 1.49 -13.69 0.40
CA SER A 62 1.58 -12.32 0.90
C SER A 62 1.17 -11.32 -0.17
N GLY A 63 0.60 -10.20 0.25
CA GLY A 63 0.21 -9.12 -0.64
C GLY A 63 0.07 -7.80 0.10
N VAL A 64 0.05 -6.70 -0.63
CA VAL A 64 -0.18 -5.38 -0.06
C VAL A 64 -1.57 -4.91 -0.45
N ARG A 65 -2.34 -4.43 0.53
CA ARG A 65 -3.62 -3.78 0.30
C ARG A 65 -3.46 -2.28 0.45
N ALA A 66 -4.02 -1.53 -0.51
CA ALA A 66 -4.08 -0.09 -0.45
C ALA A 66 -5.53 0.37 -0.20
N TYR A 67 -5.71 1.29 0.75
CA TYR A 67 -6.97 1.95 1.07
C TYR A 67 -6.89 3.42 0.68
N MET A 68 -7.95 3.92 0.05
CA MET A 68 -8.14 5.35 -0.15
C MET A 68 -8.73 5.95 1.13
N ALA A 69 -8.09 7.00 1.64
CA ALA A 69 -8.53 7.71 2.83
C ALA A 69 -8.48 9.23 2.63
N ILE A 70 -9.04 9.95 3.59
CA ILE A 70 -9.12 11.42 3.58
C ILE A 70 -8.72 11.92 4.96
N LYS A 71 -7.84 12.91 5.00
CA LYS A 71 -7.45 13.66 6.20
C LYS A 71 -7.89 15.11 6.06
N ARG A 72 -9.11 15.43 6.51
CA ARG A 72 -9.67 16.79 6.58
C ARG A 72 -10.75 16.88 7.67
N PRO A 73 -11.18 18.09 8.08
CA PRO A 73 -12.32 18.27 8.98
C PRO A 73 -13.63 17.73 8.39
N ASP A 74 -14.56 17.33 9.25
CA ASP A 74 -15.87 16.86 8.82
C ASP A 74 -16.66 17.96 8.10
N GLY A 75 -17.28 17.61 6.97
CA GLY A 75 -18.11 18.51 6.17
C GLY A 75 -17.41 19.15 4.97
N ASP A 76 -16.08 19.20 4.94
CA ASP A 76 -15.35 19.70 3.77
C ASP A 76 -15.39 18.69 2.60
N LEU A 77 -15.15 19.16 1.38
CA LEU A 77 -14.97 18.31 0.20
C LEU A 77 -13.52 17.80 0.08
N PRO A 78 -13.29 16.64 -0.56
CA PRO A 78 -11.94 16.15 -0.81
C PRO A 78 -11.21 17.09 -1.73
N THR A 79 -9.96 17.35 -1.38
CA THR A 79 -8.98 17.94 -2.28
C THR A 79 -7.82 16.97 -2.47
N PRO A 80 -7.03 17.12 -3.54
CA PRO A 80 -5.87 16.27 -3.78
C PRO A 80 -4.89 16.24 -2.59
N GLN A 81 -4.81 17.34 -1.81
CA GLN A 81 -3.91 17.46 -0.65
C GLN A 81 -4.45 16.74 0.59
N THR A 82 -5.77 16.55 0.67
CA THR A 82 -6.42 15.87 1.80
C THR A 82 -6.57 14.38 1.57
N GLU A 83 -6.47 13.91 0.33
CA GLU A 83 -6.52 12.49 0.00
C GLU A 83 -5.24 11.79 0.46
N LYS A 84 -5.42 10.56 0.93
CA LYS A 84 -4.37 9.71 1.46
C LYS A 84 -4.46 8.32 0.84
N LEU A 85 -3.30 7.69 0.69
CA LEU A 85 -3.18 6.28 0.35
C LEU A 85 -2.59 5.56 1.56
N LEU A 86 -3.41 4.76 2.22
CA LEU A 86 -2.96 3.91 3.33
C LEU A 86 -2.61 2.54 2.77
N ILE A 87 -1.55 1.94 3.29
CA ILE A 87 -1.09 0.62 2.84
C ILE A 87 -0.97 -0.29 4.05
N VAL A 88 -1.41 -1.53 3.86
CA VAL A 88 -1.42 -2.58 4.89
C VAL A 88 -0.85 -3.86 4.30
N GLY A 89 0.04 -4.51 5.06
CA GLY A 89 0.54 -5.83 4.72
C GLY A 89 -0.56 -6.87 4.90
N THR A 90 -0.64 -7.85 4.02
CA THR A 90 -1.67 -8.89 4.10
C THR A 90 -1.10 -10.27 3.88
N LYS A 91 -1.75 -11.26 4.48
CA LYS A 91 -1.44 -12.67 4.24
C LYS A 91 -2.72 -13.47 4.04
N ALA A 92 -2.71 -14.37 3.06
CA ALA A 92 -3.82 -15.27 2.81
C ALA A 92 -4.00 -16.21 4.01
N ASP A 93 -5.23 -16.32 4.49
CA ASP A 93 -5.59 -17.34 5.49
C ASP A 93 -5.81 -18.71 4.83
N CYS A 94 -6.18 -19.71 5.65
CA CYS A 94 -6.46 -21.07 5.17
C CYS A 94 -7.59 -21.18 4.13
N LYS A 95 -8.37 -20.12 3.89
CA LYS A 95 -9.43 -20.03 2.89
C LYS A 95 -8.97 -19.26 1.64
N GLY A 96 -7.70 -18.84 1.59
CA GLY A 96 -7.16 -17.99 0.52
C GLY A 96 -7.59 -16.53 0.62
N ILE A 97 -8.16 -16.10 1.75
CA ILE A 97 -8.60 -14.72 1.93
C ILE A 97 -7.44 -13.92 2.50
N HIS A 98 -7.02 -12.86 1.79
CA HIS A 98 -6.02 -11.93 2.31
C HIS A 98 -6.56 -11.17 3.51
N ARG A 99 -5.94 -11.42 4.67
CA ARG A 99 -6.22 -10.76 5.94
C ARG A 99 -5.21 -9.67 6.18
N ASP A 100 -5.68 -8.56 6.72
CA ASP A 100 -4.87 -7.38 6.96
C ASP A 100 -4.08 -7.55 8.26
N ILE A 101 -2.78 -7.27 8.21
CA ILE A 101 -1.90 -7.31 9.39
C ILE A 101 -1.94 -5.92 10.00
N VAL A 102 -2.97 -5.66 10.79
CA VAL A 102 -3.29 -4.36 11.38
C VAL A 102 -3.74 -4.54 12.83
N GLU A 103 -3.48 -3.54 13.67
CA GLU A 103 -3.95 -3.51 15.04
C GLU A 103 -5.48 -3.63 15.11
N GLY A 104 -5.98 -4.54 15.97
CA GLY A 104 -7.40 -4.80 16.10
C GLY A 104 -7.99 -5.72 15.04
N GLU A 105 -7.17 -6.31 14.16
CA GLU A 105 -7.64 -7.33 13.23
C GLU A 105 -8.26 -8.51 13.99
N LYS A 106 -9.44 -8.95 13.54
CA LYS A 106 -10.19 -10.01 14.21
C LYS A 106 -9.50 -11.37 13.99
N PRO A 107 -9.46 -12.26 14.99
CA PRO A 107 -8.85 -13.58 14.82
C PRO A 107 -9.45 -14.35 13.64
N SER A 108 -8.59 -15.02 12.87
CA SER A 108 -9.04 -15.96 11.86
C SER A 108 -9.68 -17.19 12.51
N SER A 109 -10.71 -17.74 11.87
CA SER A 109 -11.27 -19.04 12.24
C SER A 109 -10.42 -20.21 11.72
N CYS A 110 -9.19 -19.95 11.27
CA CYS A 110 -8.33 -20.91 10.60
C CYS A 110 -7.44 -21.67 11.58
N PRO A 111 -7.18 -22.97 11.35
CA PRO A 111 -6.11 -23.68 12.04
C PRO A 111 -4.75 -23.12 11.59
N GLY A 112 -3.78 -23.03 12.51
CA GLY A 112 -2.45 -22.48 12.18
C GLY A 112 -2.47 -20.97 12.00
N LYS A 113 -2.92 -20.26 13.04
CA LYS A 113 -3.20 -18.81 13.14
C LYS A 113 -2.03 -17.86 12.84
N ASP A 114 -1.36 -18.01 11.72
CA ASP A 114 -0.16 -17.26 11.39
C ASP A 114 -0.45 -15.77 11.22
N VAL A 115 -1.60 -15.41 10.64
CA VAL A 115 -2.10 -14.02 10.64
C VAL A 115 -2.26 -13.51 12.08
N ASP A 116 -2.95 -14.25 12.97
CA ASP A 116 -3.16 -13.81 14.35
C ASP A 116 -1.81 -13.65 15.10
N LYS A 117 -0.81 -14.51 14.82
CA LYS A 117 0.53 -14.38 15.39
C LYS A 117 1.23 -13.12 14.89
N MET A 118 1.17 -12.84 13.59
CA MET A 118 1.79 -11.67 12.98
C MET A 118 1.16 -10.38 13.53
N VAL A 119 -0.18 -10.34 13.63
CA VAL A 119 -0.92 -9.24 14.27
C VAL A 119 -0.50 -9.07 15.74
N ALA A 120 -0.32 -10.16 16.49
CA ALA A 120 0.13 -10.10 17.88
C ALA A 120 1.59 -9.61 18.04
N THR A 121 2.41 -9.69 17.00
CA THR A 121 3.79 -9.18 16.97
C THR A 121 3.94 -7.78 16.41
N LEU A 122 2.85 -7.16 15.94
CA LEU A 122 2.88 -5.79 15.42
C LEU A 122 3.38 -4.80 16.48
N THR A 123 4.25 -3.88 16.04
CA THR A 123 4.66 -2.73 16.84
C THR A 123 3.96 -1.49 16.30
N GLY A 124 2.82 -1.12 16.86
CA GLY A 124 1.97 -0.02 16.39
C GLY A 124 0.82 -0.50 15.50
N SER A 125 0.31 0.37 14.63
CA SER A 125 -0.97 0.12 13.94
C SER A 125 -0.91 -0.91 12.81
N GLY A 126 0.25 -1.17 12.19
CA GLY A 126 0.35 -1.97 10.94
C GLY A 126 -0.23 -1.27 9.70
N VAL A 127 -0.67 -0.02 9.83
CA VAL A 127 -1.09 0.85 8.72
C VAL A 127 -0.05 1.93 8.50
N PHE A 128 0.39 2.06 7.26
CA PHE A 128 1.35 3.10 6.86
C PHE A 128 0.63 4.20 6.08
N ASP A 129 0.83 5.45 6.50
CA ASP A 129 0.27 6.65 5.87
C ASP A 129 1.28 7.24 4.88
N PHE A 130 1.19 6.84 3.61
CA PHE A 130 2.11 7.29 2.57
C PHE A 130 1.64 8.62 2.00
N THR A 131 2.02 9.73 2.65
CA THR A 131 1.37 11.02 2.35
C THR A 131 2.27 12.20 2.10
N ASP A 132 2.98 12.10 0.98
CA ASP A 132 3.07 13.25 0.09
C ASP A 132 2.16 12.98 -1.13
N PRO A 133 0.85 13.30 -1.04
CA PRO A 133 -0.02 13.24 -2.21
C PRO A 133 0.59 14.16 -3.26
N CYS A 134 0.69 13.68 -4.48
CA CYS A 134 1.39 14.43 -5.49
C CYS A 134 0.50 15.58 -6.03
N PRO A 135 0.77 16.87 -5.71
CA PRO A 135 0.13 17.97 -6.43
C PRO A 135 0.48 17.92 -7.92
N ASN A 136 -0.18 18.75 -8.72
CA ASN A 136 -0.05 18.81 -10.19
C ASN A 136 1.39 18.95 -10.74
N TYR A 137 2.45 19.02 -9.94
CA TYR A 137 3.81 19.42 -10.33
C TYR A 137 4.94 18.51 -9.79
N CYS A 138 4.69 17.35 -9.18
CA CYS A 138 5.79 16.64 -8.47
C CYS A 138 6.87 16.08 -9.38
N ASP A 139 6.52 15.78 -10.62
CA ASP A 139 7.48 15.37 -11.64
C ASP A 139 6.93 15.80 -13.00
N THR A 140 7.28 17.01 -13.43
CA THR A 140 6.87 17.55 -14.73
C THR A 140 7.41 16.77 -15.91
N ASP A 141 8.47 15.98 -15.71
CA ASP A 141 9.15 15.24 -16.77
C ASP A 141 8.64 13.79 -16.88
N SER A 142 7.83 13.34 -15.91
CA SER A 142 7.23 12.01 -15.93
C SER A 142 6.28 11.83 -17.12
N PRO A 143 6.38 10.73 -17.89
CA PRO A 143 5.38 10.42 -18.93
C PRO A 143 4.00 10.11 -18.34
N LEU A 144 3.92 9.89 -17.02
CA LEU A 144 2.66 9.67 -16.31
C LEU A 144 2.04 10.98 -15.79
N ASN A 145 2.74 12.12 -15.87
CA ASN A 145 2.21 13.42 -15.52
C ASN A 145 1.62 14.13 -16.75
N ASN A 146 0.31 14.07 -16.91
CA ASN A 146 -0.39 14.67 -18.04
C ASN A 146 -1.03 16.00 -17.61
N LEU A 147 -0.19 17.02 -17.40
CA LEU A 147 -0.60 18.40 -17.10
C LEU A 147 -1.43 19.04 -18.23
#